data_AF-A0A8T5Q4P4-F1
#
_entry.id   AF-A0A8T5Q4P4-F1
#
_cell.length_a   1.000
_cell.length_b   1.000
_cell.length_c   1.000
_cell.angle_alpha   90.00
_cell.angle_beta   90.00
_cell.angle_gamma   90.00
#
_symmetry.space_group_name_H-M   'P 1'
#
loop_
_entity.id
_entity.type
_entity.pdbx_description
1 polymer ?
#
loop_
_entity_poly.entity_id
_entity_poly.type
_entity_poly.pdbx_seq_one_letter_code
_entity_poly.pdbx_strand_id
1 'polypeptide(L)'
;MAEEGLWDEPSSEPPTYVRFKGIWDMQDIYDTIADWCRKRKLKFHERVYKHKHPSPYGVERQYIWDATRIENEYIQFIYHIYVHTY
;
A
#
# COMPACT_ATOMS: atom_id res chain seq x y z
N MET A 1 13.19 34.01 -28.33
CA MET A 1 13.24 33.77 -26.88
C MET A 1 11.88 33.18 -26.52
N ALA A 2 11.71 31.88 -26.70
CA ALA A 2 10.43 31.20 -26.49
C ALA A 2 10.38 30.71 -25.04
N GLU A 3 9.27 31.02 -24.37
CA GLU A 3 8.92 30.59 -23.01
C GLU A 3 8.96 29.05 -22.94
N GLU A 4 9.89 28.51 -22.15
CA GLU A 4 9.98 27.08 -21.89
C GLU A 4 8.79 26.64 -21.04
N GLY A 5 8.02 25.69 -21.57
CA GLY A 5 6.82 25.16 -20.95
C GLY A 5 7.08 24.60 -19.56
N LEU A 6 6.30 25.08 -18.60
CA LEU A 6 6.19 24.57 -17.25
C LEU A 6 5.75 23.10 -17.31
N TRP A 7 6.67 22.18 -17.04
CA TRP A 7 6.33 20.77 -16.85
C TRP A 7 5.51 20.66 -15.55
N ASP A 8 4.24 20.30 -15.64
CA ASP A 8 3.47 19.89 -14.46
C ASP A 8 4.22 18.70 -13.82
N GLU A 9 4.66 18.87 -12.57
CA GLU A 9 5.26 17.82 -11.75
C GLU A 9 4.34 16.58 -11.77
N PRO A 10 4.89 15.34 -11.75
CA PRO A 10 4.07 14.14 -11.78
C PRO A 10 3.06 14.20 -10.65
N SER A 11 1.78 14.38 -11.01
CA SER A 11 0.61 14.49 -10.12
C SER A 11 0.88 13.83 -8.78
N SER A 12 1.37 14.61 -7.80
CA SER A 12 1.57 14.09 -6.46
C SER A 12 0.17 13.94 -5.90
N GLU A 13 -0.41 12.75 -6.05
CA GLU A 13 -1.69 12.44 -5.43
C GLU A 13 -1.57 12.84 -3.95
N PRO A 14 -2.51 13.63 -3.42
CA PRO A 14 -2.42 14.07 -2.04
C PRO A 14 -2.29 12.83 -1.14
N PRO A 15 -1.41 12.86 -0.12
CA PRO A 15 -1.17 11.70 0.74
C PRO A 15 -2.50 11.21 1.31
N THR A 16 -2.88 9.99 0.93
CA THR A 16 -4.13 9.39 1.38
C THR A 16 -3.92 8.73 2.72
N TYR A 17 -4.53 9.28 3.77
CA TYR A 17 -4.47 8.71 5.11
C TYR A 17 -5.60 7.70 5.32
N VAL A 18 -5.24 6.49 5.74
CA VAL A 18 -6.20 5.48 6.22
C VAL A 18 -6.30 5.64 7.74
N ARG A 19 -7.48 6.03 8.24
CA ARG A 19 -7.73 6.18 9.68
C ARG A 19 -8.39 4.90 10.21
N PHE A 20 -7.76 4.27 11.20
CA PHE A 20 -8.29 3.11 11.92
C PHE A 20 -8.71 3.49 13.34
N LYS A 21 -9.82 2.94 13.85
CA LYS A 21 -10.32 3.14 15.22
C LYS A 21 -10.71 1.78 15.81
N GLY A 22 -9.84 1.21 16.65
CA GLY A 22 -10.06 -0.11 17.27
C GLY A 22 -8.87 -0.61 18.09
N ILE A 23 -8.98 -1.83 18.61
CA ILE A 23 -7.85 -2.61 19.15
C ILE A 23 -6.99 -3.05 17.96
N TRP A 24 -5.67 -2.98 18.09
CA TRP A 24 -4.75 -3.30 17.00
C TRP A 24 -4.72 -4.83 16.75
N ASP A 25 -5.49 -5.30 15.78
CA ASP A 25 -5.42 -6.66 15.24
C ASP A 25 -4.91 -6.62 13.79
N MET A 26 -4.02 -7.55 13.45
CA MET A 26 -3.50 -7.70 12.08
C MET A 26 -4.59 -8.10 11.10
N GLN A 27 -5.61 -8.84 11.55
CA GLN A 27 -6.75 -9.21 10.73
C GLN A 27 -7.53 -7.97 10.26
N ASP A 28 -7.86 -7.07 11.19
CA ASP A 28 -8.59 -5.83 10.87
C ASP A 28 -7.81 -4.90 9.93
N ILE A 29 -6.48 -4.85 10.05
CA ILE A 29 -5.61 -4.08 9.15
C ILE A 29 -5.67 -4.65 7.74
N TYR A 30 -5.53 -5.98 7.63
CA TYR A 30 -5.62 -6.67 6.36
C TYR A 30 -6.98 -6.41 5.70
N ASP A 31 -8.07 -6.60 6.44
CA ASP A 31 -9.42 -6.43 5.91
C ASP A 31 -9.68 -4.98 5.50
N THR A 32 -9.21 -4.00 6.27
CA THR A 32 -9.32 -2.57 5.93
C THR A 32 -8.58 -2.24 4.63
N ILE A 33 -7.38 -2.77 4.44
CA ILE A 33 -6.56 -2.52 3.24
C ILE A 33 -7.14 -3.26 2.03
N ALA A 34 -7.55 -4.51 2.22
CA ALA A 34 -8.21 -5.31 1.20
C ALA A 34 -9.49 -4.61 0.71
N ASP A 35 -10.31 -4.08 1.63
CA ASP A 35 -11.52 -3.31 1.30
C ASP A 35 -11.20 -2.00 0.59
N TRP A 36 -10.16 -1.28 1.03
CA TRP A 36 -9.71 -0.05 0.39
C TRP A 36 -9.26 -0.30 -1.06
N CYS A 37 -8.54 -1.40 -1.30
CA CYS A 37 -8.13 -1.86 -2.62
C CYS A 37 -9.32 -2.30 -3.48
N ARG A 38 -10.22 -3.10 -2.91
CA ARG A 38 -11.42 -3.63 -3.58
C ARG A 38 -12.34 -2.49 -4.06
N LYS A 39 -12.58 -1.49 -3.22
CA LYS A 39 -13.38 -0.29 -3.57
C LYS A 39 -12.80 0.49 -4.75
N ARG A 40 -11.48 0.43 -4.95
CA ARG A 40 -10.76 1.08 -6.07
C ARG A 40 -10.52 0.17 -7.27
N LYS A 41 -11.06 -1.06 -7.25
CA LYS A 41 -10.85 -2.08 -8.27
C LYS A 41 -9.38 -2.43 -8.49
N LEU A 42 -8.58 -2.33 -7.42
CA LEU A 42 -7.18 -2.79 -7.41
C LEU A 42 -7.14 -4.31 -7.25
N LYS A 43 -6.32 -4.98 -8.05
CA LYS A 43 -5.93 -6.39 -7.85
C LYS A 43 -4.93 -6.45 -6.70
N PHE A 44 -5.45 -6.78 -5.52
CA PHE A 44 -4.66 -6.93 -4.30
C PHE A 44 -4.16 -8.36 -4.16
N HIS A 45 -2.87 -8.53 -3.88
CA HIS A 45 -2.28 -9.84 -3.59
C HIS A 45 -1.18 -9.74 -2.53
N GLU A 46 -1.08 -10.78 -1.72
CA GLU A 46 0.01 -10.91 -0.76
C GLU A 46 1.28 -11.40 -1.46
N ARG A 47 2.38 -10.66 -1.29
CA ARG A 47 3.65 -10.95 -1.95
C ARG A 47 4.61 -11.67 -1.02
N VAL A 48 4.73 -11.19 0.22
CA VAL A 48 5.63 -11.77 1.20
C VAL A 48 4.96 -11.77 2.56
N TYR A 49 4.89 -12.95 3.16
CA TYR A 49 4.69 -13.13 4.58
C TYR A 49 5.98 -13.64 5.20
N LYS A 50 6.52 -12.90 6.17
CA LYS A 50 7.71 -13.29 6.93
C LYS A 50 7.39 -13.32 8.41
N HIS A 51 7.47 -14.51 8.97
CA HIS A 51 7.45 -14.74 10.40
C HIS A 51 8.90 -14.92 10.86
N LYS A 52 9.49 -13.88 11.46
CA LYS A 52 10.87 -13.96 11.93
C LYS A 52 10.91 -14.70 13.27
N HIS A 53 12.00 -15.44 13.48
CA HIS A 53 12.23 -16.17 14.72
C HIS A 53 12.17 -15.19 15.90
N PRO A 54 11.54 -15.55 17.04
CA PRO A 54 11.44 -14.67 18.19
C PRO A 54 12.83 -14.20 18.61
N SER A 55 13.02 -12.88 18.56
CA SER A 55 14.14 -12.22 19.20
C SER A 55 13.85 -12.11 20.71
N PRO A 56 14.81 -11.69 21.55
CA PRO A 56 14.56 -11.44 22.97
C PRO A 56 13.39 -10.47 23.24
N TYR A 57 12.98 -9.68 22.24
CA TYR A 57 11.91 -8.68 22.33
C TYR A 57 10.57 -9.17 21.80
N GLY A 58 10.48 -10.39 21.26
CA GLY A 58 9.25 -10.94 20.70
C GLY A 58 9.37 -11.35 19.23
N VAL A 59 8.21 -11.67 18.66
CA VAL A 59 8.09 -12.18 17.29
C VAL A 59 7.87 -11.02 16.33
N GLU A 60 8.87 -10.71 15.52
CA GLU A 60 8.72 -9.76 14.43
C GLU A 60 7.95 -10.38 13.26
N ARG A 61 6.99 -9.63 12.71
CA ARG A 61 6.24 -10.03 11.51
C ARG A 61 6.32 -8.95 10.45
N GLN A 62 6.53 -9.39 9.21
CA GLN A 62 6.66 -8.51 8.08
C GLN A 62 5.70 -8.98 6.98
N TYR A 63 4.86 -8.06 6.52
CA TYR A 63 3.89 -8.27 5.46
C TYR A 63 4.20 -7.31 4.32
N ILE A 64 4.28 -7.86 3.12
CA ILE A 64 4.43 -7.08 1.88
C ILE A 64 3.26 -7.46 0.98
N TRP A 65 2.47 -6.45 0.62
CA TRP A 65 1.33 -6.59 -0.25
C TRP A 65 1.47 -5.68 -1.46
N ASP A 66 1.01 -6.16 -2.60
CA ASP A 66 1.01 -5.40 -3.84
C ASP A 66 -0.43 -5.23 -4.32
N ALA A 67 -0.77 -4.02 -4.77
CA ALA A 67 -2.07 -3.71 -5.33
C ALA A 67 -1.89 -3.06 -6.70
N THR A 68 -2.46 -3.66 -7.75
CA THR A 68 -2.27 -3.19 -9.13
C THR A 68 -3.60 -2.85 -9.81
N ARG A 69 -3.63 -1.76 -10.58
CA ARG A 69 -4.78 -1.40 -11.42
C ARG A 69 -4.27 -0.86 -12.75
N ILE A 70 -4.81 -1.41 -13.83
CA ILE A 70 -4.54 -0.96 -15.19
C ILE A 70 -5.75 -0.11 -15.59
N GLU A 71 -5.56 1.19 -15.81
CA GLU A 71 -6.64 2.07 -16.27
C GLU A 71 -6.81 1.97 -17.78
N ASN A 72 -5.71 1.88 -18.53
CA ASN A 72 -5.66 1.71 -19.98
C ASN A 72 -4.30 1.15 -20.41
N GLU A 73 -4.05 1.05 -21.72
CA GLU A 73 -2.78 0.53 -22.27
C GLU A 73 -1.54 1.38 -21.92
N TYR A 74 -1.74 2.61 -21.45
CA TYR A 74 -0.68 3.58 -21.18
C TYR A 74 -0.44 3.82 -19.68
N ILE A 75 -1.43 3.54 -18.83
CA ILE A 75 -1.43 3.93 -17.42
C ILE A 75 -1.70 2.70 -16.54
N GLN A 76 -0.72 2.39 -15.70
CA GLN A 76 -0.79 1.39 -14.65
C GLN A 76 -0.45 2.02 -13.30
N PHE A 77 -1.29 1.75 -12.30
CA PHE A 77 -1.05 2.07 -10.91
C PHE A 77 -0.57 0.83 -10.18
N ILE A 78 0.55 0.97 -9.46
CA ILE A 78 1.14 -0.07 -8.63
C ILE A 78 1.35 0.52 -7.24
N TYR A 79 0.72 -0.08 -6.23
CA TYR A 79 0.93 0.28 -4.84
C TYR A 79 1.69 -0.85 -4.14
N HIS A 80 2.80 -0.49 -3.50
CA HIS A 80 3.59 -1.38 -2.65
C HIS A 80 3.30 -1.04 -1.19
N ILE A 81 2.65 -1.96 -0.48
CA ILE A 81 2.23 -1.78 0.90
C ILE A 81 3.17 -2.60 1.79
N TYR A 82 3.84 -1.91 2.70
CA TYR A 82 4.81 -2.50 3.62
C TYR A 82 4.33 -2.35 5.05
N VAL A 83 4.14 -3.48 5.74
CA VAL A 83 3.77 -3.51 7.16
C VAL A 83 4.83 -4.28 7.94
N HIS A 84 5.35 -3.67 8.99
CA HIS A 84 6.32 -4.27 9.88
C HIS A 84 5.87 -4.09 11.32
N THR A 85 5.71 -5.21 12.03
CA THR A 85 5.32 -5.25 13.44
C THR A 85 6.47 -5.80 14.27
N TYR A 86 6.72 -5.17 15.41
CA TYR A 86 7.74 -5.54 16.40
C TYR A 86 7.10 -6.12 17.65
#